data_AF-A0A4S4GGP1-F1
#
_entry.id   AF-A0A4S4GGP1-F1
#
_cell.length_a   1.000
_cell.length_b   1.000
_cell.length_c   1.000
_cell.angle_alpha   90.00
_cell.angle_beta   90.00
_cell.angle_gamma   90.00
#
_symmetry.space_group_name_H-M   'P 1'
#
loop_
_entity.id
_entity.type
_entity.pdbx_description
1 polymer ?
#
loop_
_entity_poly.entity_id
_entity_poly.type
_entity_poly.pdbx_seq_one_letter_code
_entity_poly.pdbx_strand_id
1 'polypeptide(L)'
;MKPIDFPQSTKVLQRPSTMTEKECQSLPVWNDGKQCVSCWKLSFKERMKVLFHGKVWLGVLSGKSQPPVFLSGESVFMKAPIKERFRAFVSEAKESIIGAFESVREAAKQPDKRKHFIVGALIAFVLGILIAPWVGFIAGCLAAILKEWWDSKGHGTVEVMDALFTILGSAFGTLFAVFVIWLFHLIIPWCHGKDD
;
A
#
# COMPACT_ATOMS: atom_id res chain seq x y z
N MET A 1 -1.64 2.53 31.93
CA MET A 1 -1.31 1.57 33.00
C MET A 1 -1.31 2.32 34.33
N LYS A 2 -1.36 1.63 35.47
CA LYS A 2 -1.42 2.29 36.78
C LYS A 2 -0.22 1.92 37.64
N PRO A 3 0.35 2.87 38.39
CA PRO A 3 1.35 2.53 39.39
C PRO A 3 0.70 1.67 40.47
N ILE A 4 1.46 0.72 40.99
CA ILE A 4 1.06 -0.13 42.11
C ILE A 4 2.12 -0.09 43.19
N ASP A 5 1.69 -0.23 44.44
CA ASP A 5 2.63 -0.47 45.53
C ASP A 5 3.21 -1.89 45.43
N PHE A 6 4.42 -2.07 45.97
CA PHE A 6 5.17 -3.32 45.88
C PHE A 6 6.05 -3.51 47.13
N PRO A 7 6.40 -4.76 47.50
CA PRO A 7 7.02 -5.06 48.80
C PRO A 7 8.31 -4.29 49.11
N GLN A 8 9.08 -3.93 48.09
CA GLN A 8 10.35 -3.21 48.21
C GLN A 8 10.17 -1.68 48.24
N SER A 9 8.96 -1.15 48.13
CA SER A 9 8.69 0.29 48.16
C SER A 9 9.17 0.91 49.48
N THR A 10 10.02 1.94 49.41
CA THR A 10 10.59 2.63 50.58
C THR A 10 10.07 4.04 50.76
N LYS A 11 9.49 4.64 49.72
CA LYS A 11 9.03 6.03 49.72
C LYS A 11 7.80 6.20 48.82
N VAL A 12 6.93 7.14 49.16
CA VAL A 12 5.85 7.58 48.28
C VAL A 12 6.14 9.00 47.81
N LEU A 13 6.37 9.16 46.51
CA LEU A 13 6.52 10.48 45.90
C LEU A 13 5.16 11.17 45.86
N GLN A 14 5.11 12.38 46.40
CA GLN A 14 3.91 13.19 46.42
C GLN A 14 3.83 14.04 45.15
N ARG A 15 2.61 14.37 44.76
CA ARG A 15 2.36 15.29 43.66
C ARG A 15 2.95 16.67 43.97
N PRO A 16 3.37 17.44 42.94
CA PRO A 16 3.65 18.86 43.11
C PRO A 16 2.44 19.61 43.66
N SER A 17 2.68 20.62 44.50
CA SER A 17 1.60 21.45 45.09
C SER A 17 0.78 22.21 44.05
N THR A 18 1.36 22.45 42.86
CA THR A 18 0.74 23.15 41.75
C THR A 18 -0.22 22.30 40.91
N MET A 19 -0.23 20.97 41.09
CA MET A 19 -1.04 20.04 40.29
C MET A 19 -2.15 19.42 41.13
N THR A 20 -3.33 19.25 40.56
CA THR A 20 -4.43 18.53 41.21
C THR A 20 -4.19 17.01 41.26
N GLU A 21 -4.90 16.30 42.12
CA GLU A 21 -4.81 14.84 42.22
C GLU A 21 -5.23 14.11 40.93
N LYS A 22 -6.08 14.73 40.11
CA LYS A 22 -6.47 14.21 38.79
C LYS A 22 -5.33 14.31 37.77
N GLU A 23 -4.47 15.30 37.89
CA GLU A 23 -3.35 15.54 36.98
C GLU A 23 -2.11 14.75 37.36
N CYS A 24 -1.83 14.63 38.66
CA CYS A 24 -0.68 13.88 39.17
C CYS A 24 -1.06 13.15 40.46
N GLN A 25 -0.95 11.82 40.41
CA GLN A 25 -1.17 10.95 41.57
C GLN A 25 0.15 10.70 42.31
N SER A 26 0.05 10.23 43.55
CA SER A 26 1.21 9.78 44.30
C SER A 26 1.81 8.51 43.67
N LEU A 27 3.13 8.36 43.79
CA LEU A 27 3.87 7.27 43.17
C LEU A 27 4.70 6.52 44.22
N PRO A 28 4.33 5.27 44.56
CA PRO A 28 5.18 4.40 45.38
C PRO A 28 6.47 4.05 44.65
N VAL A 29 7.60 4.22 45.33
CA VAL A 29 8.93 3.95 44.79
C VAL A 29 9.85 3.31 45.82
N TRP A 30 10.79 2.51 45.30
CA TRP A 30 12.02 2.21 46.01
C TRP A 30 13.09 3.21 45.59
N ASN A 31 13.86 3.72 46.55
CA ASN A 31 14.92 4.71 46.34
C ASN A 31 16.15 4.37 47.21
N ASP A 32 17.32 4.32 46.58
CA ASP A 32 18.64 4.03 47.18
C ASP A 32 19.59 5.25 47.20
N GLY A 33 19.06 6.44 46.92
CA GLY A 33 19.80 7.69 46.76
C GLY A 33 20.39 7.91 45.36
N LYS A 34 20.40 6.89 44.49
CA LYS A 34 20.92 6.97 43.11
C LYS A 34 19.82 6.86 42.06
N GLN A 35 18.80 6.06 42.32
CA GLN A 35 17.70 5.80 41.39
C GLN A 35 16.36 5.71 42.13
N CYS A 36 15.29 5.79 41.35
CA CYS A 36 13.94 5.54 41.84
C CYS A 36 13.29 4.49 40.94
N VAL A 37 12.83 3.41 41.55
CA VAL A 37 12.15 2.31 40.85
C VAL A 37 10.68 2.36 41.21
N SER A 38 9.81 2.36 40.19
CA SER A 38 8.36 2.29 40.35
C SER A 38 7.81 1.07 39.62
N CYS A 39 6.76 0.44 40.18
CA CYS A 39 6.11 -0.72 39.58
C CYS A 39 4.78 -0.31 38.94
N TRP A 40 4.54 -0.78 37.72
CA TRP A 40 3.34 -0.43 36.96
C TRP A 40 2.63 -1.68 36.46
N LYS A 41 1.32 -1.73 36.74
CA LYS A 41 0.46 -2.84 36.30
C LYS A 41 -0.26 -2.45 35.02
N LEU A 42 -0.01 -3.22 33.96
CA LEU A 42 -0.75 -3.10 32.71
C LEU A 42 -2.20 -3.58 32.91
N SER A 43 -3.15 -2.82 32.36
CA SER A 43 -4.52 -3.28 32.16
C SER A 43 -4.56 -4.41 31.12
N PHE A 44 -5.62 -5.23 31.11
CA PHE A 44 -5.76 -6.32 30.13
C PHE A 44 -5.65 -5.81 28.68
N LYS A 45 -6.31 -4.69 28.35
CA LYS A 45 -6.23 -4.05 27.03
C LYS A 45 -4.80 -3.64 26.66
N GLU A 46 -4.05 -3.07 27.61
CA GLU A 46 -2.65 -2.70 27.38
C GLU A 46 -1.75 -3.93 27.24
N ARG A 47 -1.99 -5.01 27.99
CA ARG A 47 -1.24 -6.27 27.83
C ARG A 47 -1.37 -6.81 26.40
N MET A 48 -2.58 -6.84 25.85
CA MET A 48 -2.79 -7.29 24.46
C MET A 48 -2.08 -6.36 23.46
N LYS A 49 -2.17 -5.03 23.66
CA LYS A 49 -1.48 -4.07 22.78
C LYS A 49 0.03 -4.23 22.81
N VAL A 50 0.62 -4.35 24.01
CA VAL A 50 2.06 -4.54 24.20
C VAL A 50 2.50 -5.89 23.63
N LEU A 51 1.71 -6.96 23.82
CA LEU A 51 1.99 -8.28 23.25
C LEU A 51 2.07 -8.25 21.72
N PHE A 52 1.12 -7.57 21.05
CA PHE A 52 1.06 -7.57 19.58
C PHE A 52 1.91 -6.48 18.90
N HIS A 53 2.15 -5.34 19.57
CA HIS A 53 2.85 -4.20 18.96
C HIS A 53 4.22 -3.91 19.60
N GLY A 54 4.53 -4.50 20.75
CA GLY A 54 5.84 -4.40 21.40
C GLY A 54 6.23 -3.02 21.92
N LYS A 55 5.26 -2.11 22.17
CA LYS A 55 5.55 -0.70 22.48
C LYS A 55 5.04 -0.29 23.85
N VAL A 56 5.91 0.37 24.63
CA VAL A 56 5.59 1.07 25.87
C VAL A 56 6.14 2.49 25.79
N TRP A 57 5.32 3.47 26.16
CA TRP A 57 5.69 4.89 26.17
C TRP A 57 5.97 5.34 27.59
N LEU A 58 7.10 6.01 27.80
CA LEU A 58 7.46 6.72 29.03
C LEU A 58 7.43 8.21 28.74
N GLY A 59 6.61 8.94 29.50
CA GLY A 59 6.63 10.39 29.55
C GLY A 59 7.24 10.87 30.86
N VAL A 60 8.18 11.80 30.76
CA VAL A 60 8.80 12.47 31.90
C VAL A 60 8.55 13.96 31.70
N LEU A 61 7.87 14.60 32.65
CA LEU A 61 7.68 16.04 32.60
C LEU A 61 9.05 16.72 32.69
N SER A 62 9.36 17.63 31.77
CA SER A 62 10.65 18.33 31.81
C SER A 62 10.73 19.25 33.05
N GLY A 63 11.81 19.17 33.84
CA GLY A 63 11.97 19.92 35.09
C GLY A 63 13.30 19.69 35.82
N LYS A 64 13.56 20.44 36.90
CA LYS A 64 14.83 20.40 37.69
C LYS A 64 14.86 19.42 38.86
N SER A 65 13.69 18.99 39.36
CA SER A 65 13.53 18.02 40.45
C SER A 65 13.08 16.67 39.91
N GLN A 66 12.82 15.68 40.79
CA GLN A 66 12.19 14.42 40.38
C GLN A 66 10.80 14.72 39.79
N PRO A 67 10.65 14.68 38.46
CA PRO A 67 9.48 15.25 37.82
C PRO A 67 8.36 14.21 37.69
N PRO A 68 7.10 14.65 37.52
CA PRO A 68 6.01 13.75 37.20
C PRO A 68 6.33 12.85 36.00
N VAL A 69 6.03 11.56 36.13
CA VAL A 69 6.23 10.57 35.08
C VAL A 69 4.94 9.80 34.82
N PHE A 70 4.79 9.29 33.60
CA PHE A 70 3.71 8.37 33.26
C PHE A 70 4.20 7.28 32.32
N LEU A 71 3.56 6.11 32.40
CA LEU A 71 3.73 5.03 31.44
C LEU A 71 2.41 4.72 30.73
N SER A 72 2.49 4.42 29.43
CA SER A 72 1.33 4.08 28.59
C SER A 72 1.64 2.93 27.65
N GLY A 73 0.75 1.92 27.61
CA GLY A 73 0.75 0.90 26.55
C GLY A 73 0.02 1.35 25.28
N GLU A 74 -0.56 2.55 25.29
CA GLU A 74 -1.22 3.18 24.14
C GLU A 74 -0.37 4.33 23.58
N SER A 75 -0.48 4.59 22.28
CA SER A 75 0.14 5.75 21.64
C SER A 75 -0.28 7.04 22.35
N VAL A 76 0.72 7.80 22.81
CA VAL A 76 0.54 9.07 23.53
C VAL A 76 0.34 10.26 22.58
N PHE A 77 0.63 10.06 21.29
CA PHE A 77 0.40 11.07 20.27
C PHE A 77 -1.06 11.06 19.82
N MET A 78 -1.62 12.27 19.64
CA MET A 78 -2.91 12.43 19.00
C MET A 78 -2.84 11.83 17.60
N LYS A 79 -3.71 10.86 17.31
CA LYS A 79 -3.86 10.37 15.94
C LYS A 79 -4.59 11.45 15.15
N ALA A 80 -4.07 11.77 13.96
CA ALA A 80 -4.79 12.61 13.02
C ALA A 80 -6.20 12.04 12.78
N PRO A 81 -7.23 12.89 12.65
CA PRO A 81 -8.58 12.48 12.30
C PRO A 81 -8.58 11.56 11.08
N ILE A 82 -9.48 10.57 11.06
CA ILE A 82 -9.58 9.59 9.96
C ILE A 82 -9.71 10.30 8.60
N LYS A 83 -10.42 11.43 8.55
CA LYS A 83 -10.59 12.26 7.35
C LYS A 83 -9.26 12.77 6.79
N GLU A 84 -8.33 13.19 7.64
CA GLU A 84 -7.03 13.70 7.21
C GLU A 84 -6.16 12.56 6.66
N ARG A 85 -6.18 11.40 7.34
CA ARG A 85 -5.47 10.20 6.88
C ARG A 85 -5.99 9.72 5.53
N PHE A 86 -7.31 9.73 5.35
CA PHE A 86 -7.94 9.37 4.08
C PHE A 86 -7.60 10.37 2.98
N ARG A 87 -7.66 11.68 3.26
CA ARG A 87 -7.27 12.72 2.31
C ARG A 87 -5.81 12.58 1.88
N ALA A 88 -4.91 12.29 2.82
CA ALA A 88 -3.50 12.05 2.52
C ALA A 88 -3.33 10.84 1.58
N PHE A 89 -3.97 9.72 1.89
CA PHE A 89 -3.96 8.53 1.04
C PHE A 89 -4.48 8.82 -0.39
N VAL A 90 -5.61 9.52 -0.51
CA VAL A 90 -6.16 9.89 -1.82
C VAL A 90 -5.22 10.83 -2.58
N SER A 91 -4.58 11.77 -1.90
CA SER A 91 -3.60 12.67 -2.52
C SER A 91 -2.40 11.89 -3.04
N GLU A 92 -1.84 11.00 -2.24
CA GLU A 92 -0.70 10.16 -2.63
C GLU A 92 -1.06 9.23 -3.81
N ALA A 93 -2.23 8.61 -3.77
CA ALA A 93 -2.73 7.80 -4.88
C ALA A 93 -2.92 8.63 -6.16
N LYS A 94 -3.45 9.85 -6.05
CA LYS A 94 -3.61 10.76 -7.19
C LYS A 94 -2.26 11.12 -7.81
N GLU A 95 -1.27 11.52 -7.00
CA GLU A 95 0.07 11.87 -7.51
C GLU A 95 0.75 10.65 -8.15
N SER A 96 0.60 9.46 -7.55
CA SER A 96 1.11 8.22 -8.13
C SER A 96 0.49 7.89 -9.49
N ILE A 97 -0.83 8.05 -9.62
CA ILE A 97 -1.54 7.83 -10.88
C ILE A 97 -1.12 8.85 -11.95
N ILE A 98 -1.01 10.13 -11.59
CA ILE A 98 -0.56 11.18 -12.50
C ILE A 98 0.85 10.89 -13.00
N GLY A 99 1.78 10.57 -12.10
CA GLY A 99 3.15 10.21 -12.46
C GLY A 99 3.23 8.99 -13.36
N ALA A 100 2.43 7.95 -13.08
CA ALA A 100 2.35 6.76 -13.95
C ALA A 100 1.80 7.11 -15.34
N PHE A 101 0.75 7.94 -15.41
CA PHE A 101 0.17 8.38 -16.68
C PHE A 101 1.15 9.22 -17.50
N GLU A 102 1.84 10.17 -16.87
CA GLU A 102 2.87 11.00 -17.53
C GLU A 102 4.01 10.13 -18.06
N SER A 103 4.48 9.16 -17.29
CA SER A 103 5.52 8.21 -17.71
C SER A 103 5.10 7.41 -18.95
N VAL A 104 3.88 6.87 -18.96
CA VAL A 104 3.33 6.16 -20.13
C VAL A 104 3.16 7.12 -21.32
N ARG A 105 2.67 8.34 -21.09
CA ARG A 105 2.46 9.34 -22.14
C ARG A 105 3.78 9.73 -22.82
N GLU A 106 4.84 9.96 -22.05
CA GLU A 106 6.15 10.30 -22.59
C GLU A 106 6.77 9.09 -23.32
N ALA A 107 6.64 7.89 -22.78
CA ALA A 107 7.07 6.67 -23.47
C ALA A 107 6.35 6.47 -24.81
N ALA A 108 5.05 6.79 -24.91
CA ALA A 108 4.29 6.69 -26.15
C ALA A 108 4.80 7.61 -27.28
N LYS A 109 5.48 8.71 -26.93
CA LYS A 109 6.10 9.61 -27.92
C LYS A 109 7.36 9.01 -28.55
N GLN A 110 7.95 7.98 -27.95
CA GLN A 110 9.14 7.35 -28.49
C GLN A 110 8.78 6.43 -29.68
N PRO A 111 9.53 6.49 -30.80
CA PRO A 111 9.24 5.68 -31.98
C PRO A 111 9.38 4.18 -31.72
N ASP A 112 10.28 3.79 -30.81
CA ASP A 112 10.52 2.42 -30.40
C ASP A 112 9.27 1.80 -29.72
N LYS A 113 8.72 2.48 -28.70
CA LYS A 113 7.52 2.03 -27.98
C LYS A 113 6.27 1.96 -28.86
N ARG A 114 6.16 2.86 -29.84
CA ARG A 114 5.10 2.78 -30.85
C ARG A 114 5.19 1.52 -31.70
N LYS A 115 6.39 1.06 -32.05
CA LYS A 115 6.56 -0.21 -32.79
C LYS A 115 6.11 -1.39 -31.94
N HIS A 116 6.49 -1.41 -30.66
CA HIS A 116 6.05 -2.44 -29.71
C HIS A 116 4.51 -2.50 -29.60
N PHE A 117 3.87 -1.34 -29.51
CA PHE A 117 2.41 -1.25 -29.56
C PHE A 117 1.80 -1.80 -30.85
N ILE A 118 2.31 -1.37 -32.02
CA ILE A 118 1.80 -1.81 -33.32
C ILE A 118 1.98 -3.32 -33.50
N VAL A 119 3.14 -3.88 -33.13
CA VAL A 119 3.41 -5.32 -33.24
C VAL A 119 2.43 -6.12 -32.36
N GLY A 120 2.24 -5.71 -31.10
CA GLY A 120 1.25 -6.34 -30.22
C GLY A 120 -0.16 -6.28 -30.79
N ALA A 121 -0.57 -5.13 -31.32
CA ALA A 121 -1.88 -4.95 -31.95
C ALA A 121 -2.08 -5.84 -33.18
N LEU A 122 -1.06 -5.96 -34.04
CA LEU A 122 -1.13 -6.80 -35.24
C LEU A 122 -1.21 -8.29 -34.89
N ILE A 123 -0.39 -8.77 -33.95
CA ILE A 123 -0.43 -10.17 -33.50
C ILE A 123 -1.83 -10.50 -32.97
N ALA A 124 -2.34 -9.67 -32.06
CA ALA A 124 -3.63 -9.92 -31.43
C ALA A 124 -4.80 -9.79 -32.41
N PHE A 125 -4.73 -8.84 -33.35
CA PHE A 125 -5.75 -8.65 -34.38
C PHE A 125 -5.82 -9.83 -35.36
N VAL A 126 -4.66 -10.23 -35.92
CA VAL A 126 -4.59 -11.30 -36.93
C VAL A 126 -5.03 -12.64 -36.33
N LEU A 127 -4.45 -13.03 -35.19
CA LEU A 127 -4.84 -14.27 -34.51
C LEU A 127 -6.26 -14.19 -33.93
N GLY A 128 -6.69 -12.99 -33.54
CA GLY A 128 -8.04 -12.71 -33.04
C GLY A 128 -9.12 -12.96 -34.09
N ILE A 129 -8.87 -12.55 -35.34
CA ILE A 129 -9.77 -12.82 -36.47
C ILE A 129 -9.70 -14.28 -36.92
N LEU A 130 -8.49 -14.84 -37.03
CA LEU A 130 -8.30 -16.17 -37.61
C LEU A 130 -8.77 -17.32 -36.70
N ILE A 131 -8.68 -17.14 -35.37
CA ILE A 131 -8.95 -18.21 -34.41
C ILE A 131 -10.05 -17.78 -33.44
N ALA A 132 -9.75 -16.83 -32.57
CA ALA A 132 -10.70 -16.22 -31.64
C ALA A 132 -10.05 -15.00 -30.96
N PRO A 133 -10.82 -13.94 -30.62
CA PRO A 133 -10.28 -12.72 -30.01
C PRO A 133 -9.43 -12.94 -28.77
N TRP A 134 -9.87 -13.83 -27.87
CA TRP A 134 -9.14 -14.12 -26.64
C TRP A 134 -7.82 -14.86 -26.89
N VAL A 135 -7.74 -15.69 -27.95
CA VAL A 135 -6.48 -16.37 -28.36
C VAL A 135 -5.47 -15.34 -28.87
N GLY A 136 -5.93 -14.37 -29.67
CA GLY A 136 -5.09 -13.28 -30.13
C GLY A 136 -4.51 -12.46 -28.98
N PHE A 137 -5.33 -12.13 -27.98
CA PHE A 137 -4.87 -11.43 -26.78
C PHE A 137 -3.79 -12.20 -26.02
N ILE A 138 -4.03 -13.49 -25.75
CA ILE A 138 -3.08 -14.35 -25.03
C ILE A 138 -1.77 -14.45 -25.81
N ALA A 139 -1.82 -14.65 -27.13
CA ALA A 139 -0.63 -14.73 -27.96
C ALA A 139 0.20 -13.43 -27.93
N GLY A 140 -0.46 -12.27 -27.96
CA GLY A 140 0.20 -10.96 -27.82
C GLY A 140 0.88 -10.77 -26.45
N CYS A 141 0.22 -11.16 -25.36
CA CYS A 141 0.80 -11.14 -24.02
C CYS A 141 1.99 -12.10 -23.88
N LEU A 142 1.88 -13.32 -24.43
CA LEU A 142 2.98 -14.29 -24.43
C LEU A 142 4.17 -13.77 -25.24
N ALA A 143 3.94 -13.14 -26.40
CA ALA A 143 5.00 -12.55 -27.20
C ALA A 143 5.74 -11.44 -26.42
N ALA A 144 5.02 -10.60 -25.67
CA ALA A 144 5.61 -9.58 -24.81
C ALA A 144 6.54 -10.19 -23.74
N ILE A 145 6.04 -11.19 -23.00
CA ILE A 145 6.79 -11.86 -21.92
C ILE A 145 7.99 -12.63 -22.47
N LEU A 146 7.80 -13.37 -23.57
CA LEU A 146 8.86 -14.17 -24.20
C LEU A 146 9.97 -13.29 -24.75
N LYS A 147 9.63 -12.12 -25.32
CA LYS A 147 10.63 -11.12 -25.75
C LYS A 147 11.46 -10.63 -24.56
N GLU A 148 10.83 -10.20 -23.46
CA GLU A 148 11.57 -9.73 -22.27
C GLU A 148 12.45 -10.83 -21.66
N TRP A 149 11.95 -12.06 -21.59
CA TRP A 149 12.73 -13.19 -21.13
C TRP A 149 13.93 -13.47 -22.04
N TRP A 150 13.76 -13.34 -23.35
CA TRP A 150 14.86 -13.48 -24.32
C TRP A 150 15.92 -12.38 -24.12
N ASP A 151 15.52 -11.13 -23.93
CA ASP A 151 16.44 -10.02 -23.69
C ASP A 151 17.20 -10.19 -22.36
N SER A 152 16.56 -10.76 -21.34
CA SER A 152 17.18 -11.05 -20.04
C SER A 152 18.36 -12.04 -20.12
N LYS A 153 18.47 -12.81 -21.21
CA LYS A 153 19.59 -13.73 -21.47
C LYS A 153 20.80 -13.05 -22.12
N GLY A 154 20.80 -11.73 -22.25
CA GLY A 154 21.90 -10.96 -22.83
C GLY A 154 21.78 -10.74 -24.33
N HIS A 155 20.61 -11.02 -24.92
CA HIS A 155 20.31 -10.72 -26.33
C HIS A 155 19.77 -9.30 -26.54
N GLY A 156 19.48 -8.57 -25.45
CA GLY A 156 18.93 -7.21 -25.49
C GLY A 156 18.89 -6.58 -24.09
N THR A 157 18.20 -5.45 -23.98
CA THR A 157 17.97 -4.75 -22.70
C THR A 157 16.56 -5.06 -22.20
N VAL A 158 16.44 -5.55 -20.96
CA VAL A 158 15.13 -5.76 -20.34
C VAL A 158 14.51 -4.40 -20.03
N GLU A 159 13.41 -4.07 -20.72
CA GLU A 159 12.70 -2.80 -20.55
C GLU A 159 11.20 -3.04 -20.41
N VAL A 160 10.68 -2.85 -19.19
CA VAL A 160 9.26 -3.09 -18.83
C VAL A 160 8.27 -2.31 -19.70
N MET A 161 8.67 -1.13 -20.18
CA MET A 161 7.84 -0.34 -21.07
C MET A 161 7.61 -1.06 -22.41
N ASP A 162 8.54 -1.87 -22.90
CA ASP A 162 8.34 -2.62 -24.15
C ASP A 162 7.26 -3.67 -24.03
N ALA A 163 7.27 -4.47 -22.97
CA ALA A 163 6.19 -5.42 -22.75
C ALA A 163 4.88 -4.70 -22.50
N LEU A 164 4.88 -3.63 -21.69
CA LEU A 164 3.67 -2.87 -21.40
C LEU A 164 3.03 -2.32 -22.68
N PHE A 165 3.80 -1.69 -23.57
CA PHE A 165 3.28 -1.19 -24.85
C PHE A 165 2.84 -2.33 -25.77
N THR A 166 3.53 -3.47 -25.78
CA THR A 166 3.10 -4.66 -26.55
C THR A 166 1.78 -5.23 -26.04
N ILE A 167 1.59 -5.29 -24.72
CA ILE A 167 0.34 -5.76 -24.08
C ILE A 167 -0.81 -4.77 -24.34
N LEU A 168 -0.56 -3.47 -24.21
CA LEU A 168 -1.55 -2.42 -24.54
C LEU A 168 -1.95 -2.48 -26.02
N GLY A 169 -0.98 -2.67 -26.90
CA GLY A 169 -1.23 -2.92 -28.32
C GLY A 169 -2.10 -4.14 -28.54
N SER A 170 -1.79 -5.24 -27.87
CA SER A 170 -2.56 -6.50 -27.95
C SER A 170 -4.00 -6.32 -27.48
N ALA A 171 -4.23 -5.57 -26.40
CA ALA A 171 -5.57 -5.23 -25.93
C ALA A 171 -6.34 -4.44 -27.00
N PHE A 172 -5.71 -3.42 -27.61
CA PHE A 172 -6.32 -2.64 -28.69
C PHE A 172 -6.64 -3.49 -29.93
N GLY A 173 -5.69 -4.31 -30.39
CA GLY A 173 -5.88 -5.22 -31.52
C GLY A 173 -7.00 -6.22 -31.29
N THR A 174 -7.15 -6.72 -30.06
CA THR A 174 -8.24 -7.61 -29.66
C THR A 174 -9.59 -6.92 -29.72
N LEU A 175 -9.71 -5.71 -29.17
CA LEU A 175 -10.95 -4.92 -29.24
C LEU A 175 -11.35 -4.65 -30.68
N PHE A 176 -10.37 -4.34 -31.54
CA PHE A 176 -10.62 -4.12 -32.95
C PHE A 176 -11.06 -5.42 -33.66
N ALA A 177 -10.47 -6.57 -33.34
CA ALA A 177 -10.90 -7.87 -33.85
C ALA A 177 -12.34 -8.20 -33.44
N VAL A 178 -12.71 -7.98 -32.16
CA VAL A 178 -14.09 -8.15 -31.68
C VAL A 178 -15.05 -7.26 -32.46
N PHE A 179 -14.70 -5.99 -32.64
CA PHE A 179 -15.51 -5.05 -33.40
C PHE A 179 -15.72 -5.51 -34.86
N VAL A 180 -14.66 -5.96 -35.53
CA VAL A 180 -14.73 -6.48 -36.90
C VAL A 180 -15.61 -7.73 -36.97
N ILE A 181 -15.41 -8.70 -36.07
CA ILE A 181 -16.23 -9.93 -36.01
C ILE A 181 -17.70 -9.56 -35.77
N TRP A 182 -17.97 -8.65 -34.84
CA TRP A 182 -19.32 -8.17 -34.56
C TRP A 182 -19.96 -7.52 -35.79
N LEU A 183 -19.21 -6.68 -36.51
CA LEU A 183 -19.67 -6.04 -37.75
C LEU A 183 -19.98 -7.08 -38.85
N PHE A 184 -19.14 -8.12 -38.99
CA PHE A 184 -19.41 -9.22 -39.91
C PHE A 184 -20.72 -9.94 -39.59
N HIS A 185 -21.01 -10.21 -38.32
CA HIS A 185 -22.27 -10.84 -37.89
C HIS A 185 -23.48 -9.92 -38.08
N LEU A 186 -23.29 -8.59 -38.02
CA LEU A 186 -24.35 -7.62 -38.29
C LEU A 186 -24.71 -7.56 -39.78
N ILE A 187 -23.70 -7.61 -40.67
CA ILE A 187 -23.86 -7.47 -42.13
C ILE A 187 -24.31 -8.78 -42.78
N ILE A 188 -23.86 -9.92 -42.25
CA ILE A 188 -24.29 -11.24 -42.68
C ILE A 188 -25.09 -11.82 -41.52
N PRO A 189 -26.40 -11.49 -41.42
CA PRO A 189 -27.28 -12.22 -40.52
C PRO A 189 -27.12 -13.70 -40.88
N TRP A 190 -26.70 -14.50 -39.91
CA TRP A 190 -26.72 -15.94 -40.05
C TRP A 190 -28.14 -16.31 -40.47
N CYS A 191 -28.30 -16.85 -41.69
CA CYS A 191 -29.54 -17.45 -42.16
C CYS A 191 -29.80 -18.70 -41.32
N HIS A 192 -30.18 -18.52 -40.05
CA HIS A 192 -30.87 -19.55 -39.31
C HIS A 192 -32.22 -19.67 -39.99
N GLY A 193 -32.38 -20.73 -40.78
CA GLY A 193 -33.68 -21.22 -41.17
C GLY A 193 -34.56 -21.25 -39.92
N LYS A 194 -35.65 -20.49 -39.98
CA LYS A 194 -36.86 -20.88 -39.27
C LYS A 194 -37.34 -22.14 -39.97
N ASP A 195 -36.89 -23.28 -39.48
CA ASP A 195 -37.59 -24.52 -39.70
C ASP A 195 -38.77 -24.51 -38.69
N ASP A 196 -39.90 -23.99 -39.15
CA ASP A 196 -41.23 -24.27 -38.57
C ASP A 196 -41.68 -25.67 -39.00
#